data_AF-A0A341B213-F1
#
_entry.id   AF-A0A341B213-F1
#
_cell.length_a   1.000
_cell.length_b   1.000
_cell.length_c   1.000
_cell.angle_alpha   90.00
_cell.angle_beta   90.00
_cell.angle_gamma   90.00
#
_symmetry.space_group_name_H-M   'P 1'
#
loop_
_entity.id
_entity.type
_entity.pdbx_description
1 polymer ?
#
loop_
_entity_poly.entity_id
_entity_poly.type
_entity_poly.pdbx_seq_one_letter_code
_entity_poly.pdbx_strand_id
1 'polypeptide(L)'
;MATNFLVHEKIWFDKFKYDDAERKFYEQMNGPVAGSSRQENGASVILRDIARARENIQKSLAGSSGPGASSGPGGDNSELVIRIASLEVENQSLRGVVQGLQQAVSQLEARLSALEKSSPAHRATAPQTQHVSPMRQVEPPARKVATATEDDEDDNIDLFGSDEEEDREAARLREERLRRYAEKKAAKPALVAKSSILLDVKPWDDETDMAQLEACVRSIQLDGLTWGGSKLVPVGYGIHKLQIQCVVEDDKVGTDLLEEEITKFEEHVQSVDIAAFNKI
;
A
#
# COMPACT_ATOMS: atom_id res chain seq x y z
N MET A 1 -81.08 45.65 -22.05
CA MET A 1 -79.90 45.20 -21.27
C MET A 1 -79.02 44.35 -22.18
N ALA A 2 -78.03 44.94 -22.84
CA ALA A 2 -76.95 44.19 -23.50
C ALA A 2 -75.88 45.18 -24.01
N THR A 3 -74.99 45.65 -23.15
CA THR A 3 -73.76 46.31 -23.62
C THR A 3 -72.62 46.09 -22.64
N ASN A 4 -71.50 45.62 -23.18
CA ASN A 4 -70.13 45.72 -22.67
C ASN A 4 -69.57 44.54 -21.86
N PHE A 5 -69.45 43.38 -22.50
CA PHE A 5 -68.60 42.27 -22.03
C PHE A 5 -67.19 42.28 -22.69
N LEU A 6 -66.59 43.46 -22.87
CA LEU A 6 -65.30 43.62 -23.59
C LEU A 6 -64.35 44.62 -22.92
N VAL A 7 -64.52 44.90 -21.61
CA VAL A 7 -63.72 45.94 -20.92
C VAL A 7 -62.45 45.39 -20.25
N HIS A 8 -62.18 44.08 -20.32
CA HIS A 8 -60.98 43.46 -19.72
C HIS A 8 -60.20 42.55 -20.67
N GLU A 9 -60.04 42.94 -21.92
CA GLU A 9 -58.91 42.43 -22.70
C GLU A 9 -57.76 43.43 -22.62
N LYS A 10 -56.74 43.07 -21.84
CA LYS A 10 -55.45 43.76 -21.82
C LYS A 10 -54.71 43.34 -23.09
N ILE A 11 -55.19 43.85 -24.23
CA ILE A 11 -54.69 43.51 -25.57
C ILE A 11 -53.24 43.99 -25.63
N TRP A 12 -52.31 43.04 -25.56
CA TRP A 12 -50.89 43.32 -25.65
C TRP A 12 -50.53 43.47 -27.13
N PHE A 13 -50.72 44.67 -27.67
CA PHE A 13 -50.46 45.01 -29.07
C PHE A 13 -49.04 44.69 -29.52
N ASP A 14 -48.08 44.66 -28.59
CA ASP A 14 -46.68 44.34 -28.87
C ASP A 14 -46.32 42.87 -28.59
N LYS A 15 -47.26 42.01 -28.16
CA LYS A 15 -46.98 40.60 -27.86
C LYS A 15 -46.25 39.89 -29.00
N PHE A 16 -46.62 40.18 -30.24
CA PHE A 16 -45.96 39.58 -31.41
C PHE A 16 -44.47 39.95 -31.51
N LYS A 17 -44.08 41.16 -31.05
CA LYS A 17 -42.67 41.60 -31.05
C LYS A 17 -41.88 40.87 -29.97
N TYR A 18 -42.50 40.66 -28.80
CA TYR A 18 -41.89 39.91 -27.71
C TYR A 18 -41.80 38.41 -28.03
N ASP A 19 -42.84 37.83 -28.61
CA ASP A 19 -42.84 36.44 -29.07
C ASP A 19 -41.80 36.20 -30.20
N ASP A 20 -41.63 37.16 -31.13
CA ASP A 20 -40.60 37.09 -32.19
C ASP A 20 -39.18 37.26 -31.63
N ALA A 21 -38.98 38.16 -30.66
CA ALA A 21 -37.70 38.33 -29.97
C ALA A 21 -37.34 37.10 -29.12
N GLU A 22 -38.31 36.52 -28.42
CA GLU A 22 -38.15 35.30 -27.63
C GLU A 22 -37.84 34.10 -28.53
N ARG A 23 -38.56 33.95 -29.66
CA ARG A 23 -38.25 32.92 -30.66
C ARG A 23 -36.84 33.05 -31.20
N LYS A 24 -36.41 34.26 -31.58
CA LYS A 24 -35.03 34.51 -32.04
C LYS A 24 -34.00 34.23 -30.96
N PHE A 25 -34.28 34.57 -29.71
CA PHE A 25 -33.40 34.28 -28.58
C PHE A 25 -33.22 32.77 -28.38
N TYR A 26 -34.33 32.00 -28.40
CA TYR A 26 -34.27 30.55 -28.29
C TYR A 26 -33.69 29.87 -29.53
N GLU A 27 -33.92 30.37 -30.74
CA GLU A 27 -33.25 29.91 -31.96
C GLU A 27 -31.76 30.23 -31.96
N GLN A 28 -31.33 31.36 -31.39
CA GLN A 28 -29.91 31.72 -31.27
C GLN A 28 -29.21 30.89 -30.17
N MET A 29 -29.91 30.54 -29.09
CA MET A 29 -29.42 29.67 -28.01
C MET A 29 -29.41 28.19 -28.39
N ASN A 30 -30.39 27.73 -29.19
CA ASN A 30 -30.54 26.31 -29.55
C ASN A 30 -30.12 26.00 -31.00
N GLY A 31 -29.84 27.01 -31.83
CA GLY A 31 -29.26 26.85 -33.15
C GLY A 31 -27.75 26.58 -33.07
N PRO A 32 -27.15 25.93 -34.08
CA PRO A 32 -25.73 25.66 -34.07
C PRO A 32 -24.99 26.99 -34.05
N VAL A 33 -24.34 27.28 -32.93
CA VAL A 33 -23.41 28.41 -32.78
C VAL A 33 -22.49 28.37 -34.00
N ALA A 34 -22.47 29.45 -34.78
CA ALA A 34 -21.61 29.62 -35.95
C ALA A 34 -20.13 29.77 -35.53
N GLY A 35 -19.61 28.73 -34.89
CA GLY A 35 -18.23 28.57 -34.42
C GLY A 35 -17.68 27.14 -34.64
N SER A 36 -18.40 26.27 -35.36
CA SER A 36 -18.08 24.83 -35.42
C SER A 36 -17.39 24.33 -36.70
N SER A 37 -16.82 25.18 -37.56
CA SER A 37 -16.02 24.69 -38.70
C SER A 37 -14.73 23.97 -38.29
N ARG A 38 -14.30 24.09 -37.01
CA ARG A 38 -13.13 23.38 -36.48
C ARG A 38 -13.48 22.06 -35.77
N GLN A 39 -14.70 21.88 -35.29
CA GLN A 39 -15.10 20.72 -34.48
C GLN A 39 -15.74 19.61 -35.31
N GLU A 40 -16.40 19.91 -36.43
CA GLU A 40 -16.87 18.89 -37.39
C GLU A 40 -15.71 18.12 -38.04
N ASN A 41 -14.57 18.78 -38.27
CA ASN A 41 -13.36 18.11 -38.74
C ASN A 41 -12.80 17.13 -37.70
N GLY A 42 -12.86 17.47 -36.41
CA GLY A 42 -12.48 16.55 -35.33
C GLY A 42 -13.43 15.38 -35.20
N ALA A 43 -14.75 15.62 -35.24
CA ALA A 43 -15.77 14.58 -35.17
C ALA A 43 -15.68 13.60 -36.35
N SER A 44 -15.43 14.11 -37.56
CA SER A 44 -15.23 13.26 -38.75
C SER A 44 -13.90 12.51 -38.76
N VAL A 45 -12.87 12.98 -38.05
CA VAL A 45 -11.62 12.23 -37.80
C VAL A 45 -11.85 11.11 -36.78
N ILE A 46 -12.50 11.41 -35.65
CA ILE A 46 -12.80 10.41 -34.61
C ILE A 46 -13.70 9.30 -35.17
N LEU A 47 -14.70 9.63 -36.00
CA LEU A 47 -15.54 8.64 -36.66
C LEU A 47 -14.74 7.73 -37.61
N ARG A 48 -13.75 8.28 -38.33
CA ARG A 48 -12.85 7.48 -39.18
C ARG A 48 -11.93 6.59 -38.35
N ASP A 49 -11.44 7.08 -37.21
CA ASP A 49 -10.59 6.32 -36.30
C ASP A 49 -11.36 5.17 -35.63
N ILE A 50 -12.61 5.42 -35.21
CA ILE A 50 -13.51 4.38 -34.69
C ILE A 50 -13.82 3.33 -35.78
N ALA A 51 -14.05 3.76 -37.02
CA ALA A 51 -14.28 2.83 -38.13
C ALA A 51 -13.05 1.95 -38.39
N ARG A 52 -11.85 2.54 -38.39
CA ARG A 52 -10.58 1.79 -38.56
C ARG A 52 -10.31 0.84 -37.39
N ALA A 53 -10.58 1.26 -36.16
CA ALA A 53 -10.44 0.41 -34.98
C ALA A 53 -11.40 -0.79 -35.04
N ARG A 54 -12.65 -0.58 -35.47
CA ARG A 54 -13.62 -1.65 -35.68
C ARG A 54 -13.19 -2.63 -36.77
N GLU A 55 -12.69 -2.12 -37.89
CA GLU A 55 -12.16 -2.96 -38.97
C GLU A 55 -10.95 -3.79 -38.50
N ASN A 56 -10.06 -3.20 -37.72
CA ASN A 56 -8.89 -3.91 -37.19
C ASN A 56 -9.31 -5.04 -36.21
N ILE A 57 -10.26 -4.76 -35.32
CA ILE A 57 -10.83 -5.78 -34.41
C ILE A 57 -11.52 -6.89 -35.21
N GLN A 58 -12.30 -6.55 -36.23
CA GLN A 58 -12.94 -7.55 -37.10
C GLN A 58 -11.92 -8.37 -37.88
N LYS A 59 -10.82 -7.76 -38.34
CA LYS A 59 -9.74 -8.46 -39.05
C LYS A 59 -8.95 -9.38 -38.12
N SER A 60 -8.71 -8.97 -36.88
CA SER A 60 -8.13 -9.83 -35.83
C SER A 60 -9.07 -10.98 -35.46
N LEU A 61 -10.38 -10.72 -35.37
CA LEU A 61 -11.38 -11.75 -35.10
C LEU A 61 -11.54 -12.71 -36.28
N ALA A 62 -11.53 -12.21 -37.52
CA ALA A 62 -11.55 -13.04 -38.72
C ALA A 62 -10.24 -13.84 -38.90
N GLY A 63 -9.12 -13.32 -38.40
CA GLY A 63 -7.86 -14.07 -38.29
C GLY A 63 -7.91 -15.22 -37.29
N SER A 64 -8.84 -15.18 -36.31
CA SER A 64 -9.11 -16.29 -35.38
C SER A 64 -10.34 -17.12 -35.73
N SER A 65 -11.11 -16.73 -36.76
CA SER A 65 -12.31 -17.44 -37.20
C SER A 65 -12.29 -17.70 -38.71
N GLY A 66 -11.42 -18.62 -39.12
CA GLY A 66 -11.62 -19.37 -40.36
C GLY A 66 -12.85 -20.28 -40.22
N PRO A 67 -13.71 -20.42 -41.24
CA PRO A 67 -14.91 -21.23 -41.15
C PRO A 67 -14.53 -22.71 -41.29
N GLY A 68 -14.52 -23.42 -40.17
CA GLY A 68 -14.48 -24.89 -40.15
C GLY A 68 -13.26 -25.48 -39.46
N ALA A 69 -13.31 -25.59 -38.13
CA ALA A 69 -12.74 -26.72 -37.40
C ALA A 69 -13.34 -26.75 -35.99
N SER A 70 -14.37 -27.55 -35.82
CA SER A 70 -14.62 -28.24 -34.55
C SER A 70 -13.35 -29.03 -34.17
N SER A 71 -12.63 -28.61 -33.13
CA SER A 71 -11.59 -29.42 -32.50
C SER A 71 -11.54 -29.06 -31.02
N GLY A 72 -11.77 -30.07 -30.17
CA GLY A 72 -12.02 -29.96 -28.74
C GLY A 72 -10.81 -29.57 -27.86
N PRO A 73 -10.84 -29.92 -26.55
CA PRO A 73 -9.95 -29.36 -25.51
C PRO A 73 -8.54 -29.98 -25.49
N GLY A 74 -7.91 -30.10 -26.67
CA GLY A 74 -6.66 -30.86 -26.85
C GLY A 74 -5.41 -30.02 -27.11
N GLY A 75 -5.54 -28.71 -27.38
CA GLY A 75 -4.39 -27.86 -27.75
C GLY A 75 -3.66 -27.25 -26.56
N ASP A 76 -4.42 -26.82 -25.56
CA ASP A 76 -3.96 -26.29 -24.27
C ASP A 76 -3.30 -27.37 -23.40
N ASN A 77 -3.83 -28.60 -23.41
CA ASN A 77 -3.23 -29.72 -22.69
C ASN A 77 -1.80 -30.03 -23.15
N SER A 78 -1.50 -29.92 -24.44
CA SER A 78 -0.15 -30.21 -24.96
C SER A 78 0.88 -29.18 -24.48
N GLU A 79 0.51 -27.90 -24.41
CA GLU A 79 1.41 -26.85 -23.94
C GLU A 79 1.64 -26.94 -22.42
N LEU A 80 0.57 -27.25 -21.67
CA LEU A 80 0.66 -27.52 -20.23
C LEU A 80 1.57 -28.71 -19.92
N VAL A 81 1.47 -29.80 -20.69
CA VAL A 81 2.34 -30.99 -20.52
C VAL A 81 3.81 -30.65 -20.78
N ILE A 82 4.11 -29.83 -21.80
CA ILE A 82 5.48 -29.39 -22.10
C ILE A 82 6.02 -28.53 -20.95
N ARG A 83 5.20 -27.60 -20.42
CA ARG A 83 5.59 -26.75 -19.30
C ARG A 83 5.82 -27.54 -18.02
N ILE A 84 4.96 -28.53 -17.73
CA ILE A 84 5.13 -29.44 -16.59
C ILE A 84 6.45 -30.21 -16.72
N ALA A 85 6.73 -30.80 -17.88
CA ALA A 85 7.98 -31.51 -18.11
C ALA A 85 9.22 -30.61 -17.94
N SER A 86 9.15 -29.35 -18.41
CA SER A 86 10.22 -28.37 -18.20
C SER A 86 10.42 -28.05 -16.72
N LEU A 87 9.33 -27.83 -15.97
CA LEU A 87 9.38 -27.54 -14.54
C LEU A 87 9.89 -28.72 -13.71
N GLU A 88 9.61 -29.95 -14.13
CA GLU A 88 10.14 -31.16 -13.50
C GLU A 88 11.66 -31.25 -13.65
N VAL A 89 12.20 -30.95 -14.84
CA VAL A 89 13.64 -30.93 -15.11
C VAL A 89 14.32 -29.82 -14.30
N GLU A 90 13.74 -28.63 -14.26
CA GLU A 90 14.27 -27.52 -13.45
C GLU A 90 14.26 -27.86 -11.96
N ASN A 91 13.18 -28.47 -11.45
CA ASN A 91 13.12 -28.95 -10.07
C ASN A 91 14.18 -30.00 -9.76
N GLN A 92 14.45 -30.93 -10.68
CA GLN A 92 15.52 -31.92 -10.53
C GLN A 92 16.89 -31.24 -10.49
N SER A 93 17.12 -30.25 -11.36
CA SER A 93 18.35 -29.44 -11.37
C SER A 93 18.55 -28.70 -10.05
N LEU A 94 17.52 -27.99 -9.56
CA LEU A 94 17.54 -27.27 -8.29
C LEU A 94 17.80 -28.21 -7.11
N ARG A 95 17.17 -29.38 -7.08
CA ARG A 95 17.44 -30.41 -6.06
C ARG A 95 18.91 -30.87 -6.10
N GLY A 96 19.49 -31.00 -7.30
CA GLY A 96 20.91 -31.30 -7.47
C GLY A 96 21.82 -30.19 -6.92
N VAL A 97 21.51 -28.92 -7.22
CA VAL A 97 22.25 -27.76 -6.68
C VAL A 97 22.15 -27.72 -5.16
N VAL A 98 20.97 -27.95 -4.59
CA VAL A 98 20.76 -27.99 -3.13
C VAL A 98 21.59 -29.12 -2.50
N GLN A 99 21.63 -30.31 -3.10
CA GLN A 99 22.49 -31.40 -2.62
C GLN A 99 23.98 -31.04 -2.69
N GLY A 100 24.42 -30.37 -3.77
CA GLY A 100 25.79 -29.89 -3.90
C GLY A 100 26.15 -28.85 -2.83
N LEU A 101 25.25 -27.90 -2.56
CA LEU A 101 25.42 -26.93 -1.48
C LEU A 101 25.45 -27.60 -0.10
N GLN A 102 24.56 -28.56 0.16
CA GLN A 102 24.57 -29.34 1.41
C GLN A 102 25.90 -30.08 1.62
N GLN A 103 26.45 -30.68 0.56
CA GLN A 103 27.77 -31.33 0.61
C GLN A 103 28.90 -30.32 0.88
N ALA A 104 28.87 -29.16 0.21
CA ALA A 104 29.86 -28.10 0.43
C ALA A 104 29.83 -27.56 1.87
N VAL A 105 28.63 -27.35 2.43
CA VAL A 105 28.45 -26.97 3.84
C VAL A 105 28.98 -28.04 4.77
N SER A 106 28.62 -29.31 4.55
CA SER A 106 29.14 -30.43 5.35
C SER A 106 30.67 -30.52 5.31
N GLN A 107 31.27 -30.25 4.14
CA GLN A 107 32.72 -30.24 3.97
C GLN A 107 33.37 -29.05 4.71
N LEU A 108 32.72 -27.88 4.70
CA LEU A 108 33.17 -26.71 5.45
C LEU A 108 33.06 -26.93 6.97
N GLU A 109 31.97 -27.52 7.45
CA GLU A 109 31.79 -27.90 8.85
C GLU A 109 32.84 -28.90 9.31
N ALA A 110 33.16 -29.90 8.49
CA ALA A 110 34.24 -30.86 8.78
C ALA A 110 35.61 -30.17 8.84
N ARG A 111 35.87 -29.19 7.94
CA ARG A 111 37.11 -28.40 7.95
C ARG A 111 37.19 -27.46 9.17
N LEU A 112 36.08 -26.83 9.55
CA LEU A 112 35.99 -26.02 10.76
C LEU A 112 36.22 -26.87 12.00
N SER A 113 35.56 -28.02 12.11
CA SER A 113 35.75 -28.97 13.20
C SER A 113 37.20 -29.48 13.30
N ALA A 114 37.86 -29.71 12.17
CA ALA A 114 39.27 -30.08 12.14
C ALA A 114 40.19 -28.92 12.58
N LEU A 115 39.87 -27.69 12.15
CA LEU A 115 40.62 -26.50 12.53
C LEU A 115 40.48 -26.20 14.02
N GLU A 116 39.28 -26.29 14.58
CA GLU A 116 38.97 -26.14 16.01
C GLU A 116 39.69 -27.19 16.87
N LYS A 117 39.82 -28.43 16.38
CA LYS A 117 40.57 -29.49 17.07
C LYS A 117 42.09 -29.34 16.93
N SER A 118 42.56 -28.73 15.85
CA SER A 118 43.99 -28.52 15.58
C SER A 118 44.58 -27.28 16.25
N SER A 119 43.74 -26.40 16.83
CA SER A 119 44.18 -25.22 17.56
C SER A 119 43.99 -25.41 19.07
N PRO A 120 45.05 -25.71 19.85
CA PRO A 120 45.01 -25.54 21.28
C PRO A 120 45.38 -24.10 21.65
N ALA A 121 44.59 -23.54 22.57
CA ALA A 121 44.80 -22.28 23.29
C ALA A 121 44.50 -20.98 22.51
N HIS A 122 43.32 -20.41 22.78
CA HIS A 122 43.23 -19.11 23.45
C HIS A 122 41.84 -18.95 24.12
N ARG A 123 41.75 -19.42 25.37
CA ARG A 123 40.79 -18.90 26.34
C ARG A 123 41.56 -18.31 27.53
N ALA A 124 41.39 -17.00 27.71
CA ALA A 124 41.70 -16.13 28.86
C ALA A 124 43.17 -15.85 29.21
N THR A 125 43.59 -14.57 29.11
CA THR A 125 44.03 -13.66 30.22
C THR A 125 44.59 -12.34 29.64
N ALA A 126 44.15 -11.17 30.14
CA ALA A 126 44.89 -9.89 30.05
C ALA A 126 45.85 -9.77 31.28
N PRO A 127 46.82 -8.82 31.42
CA PRO A 127 47.29 -7.68 30.59
C PRO A 127 48.86 -7.56 30.46
N GLN A 128 49.34 -6.41 29.91
CA GLN A 128 50.66 -5.74 30.04
C GLN A 128 51.68 -5.70 28.85
N THR A 129 51.77 -4.47 28.32
CA THR A 129 52.90 -3.68 27.79
C THR A 129 54.33 -4.26 27.76
N GLN A 130 55.02 -4.15 26.61
CA GLN A 130 56.17 -3.26 26.39
C GLN A 130 56.76 -3.37 24.97
N HIS A 131 56.65 -2.27 24.21
CA HIS A 131 57.71 -1.59 23.45
C HIS A 131 58.60 -2.40 22.47
N VAL A 132 58.53 -2.10 21.15
CA VAL A 132 59.63 -1.49 20.35
C VAL A 132 59.03 -0.86 19.07
N SER A 133 59.22 0.45 18.88
CA SER A 133 59.22 1.15 17.58
C SER A 133 60.70 1.33 17.15
N PRO A 134 61.08 1.49 15.85
CA PRO A 134 60.68 2.62 14.98
C PRO A 134 60.54 2.21 13.48
N MET A 135 60.09 2.96 12.48
CA MET A 135 60.22 4.38 12.14
C MET A 135 59.45 4.60 10.82
N ARG A 136 58.56 5.60 10.70
CA ARG A 136 58.53 6.56 9.58
C ARG A 136 57.53 7.69 9.87
N GLN A 137 58.10 8.90 9.95
CA GLN A 137 57.48 10.21 10.17
C GLN A 137 56.37 10.53 9.14
N VAL A 138 55.34 11.30 9.52
CA VAL A 138 55.24 12.78 9.34
C VAL A 138 54.04 13.31 10.19
N GLU A 139 54.23 14.47 10.84
CA GLU A 139 53.31 15.25 11.72
C GLU A 139 53.08 16.66 11.08
N PRO A 140 52.28 17.62 11.62
CA PRO A 140 50.82 17.76 11.90
C PRO A 140 50.31 19.11 11.27
N PRO A 141 49.36 19.96 11.79
CA PRO A 141 48.40 19.90 12.93
C PRO A 141 46.98 20.51 12.68
N ALA A 142 46.01 20.30 13.60
CA ALA A 142 45.13 21.35 14.16
C ALA A 142 44.02 20.85 15.14
N ARG A 143 44.07 21.38 16.37
CA ARG A 143 42.98 21.93 17.23
C ARG A 143 41.75 21.07 17.69
N LYS A 144 41.77 20.80 19.01
CA LYS A 144 40.88 21.32 20.09
C LYS A 144 39.37 20.92 20.18
N VAL A 145 39.07 20.28 21.34
CA VAL A 145 37.94 20.50 22.30
C VAL A 145 36.64 19.69 22.12
N ALA A 146 36.23 19.00 23.20
CA ALA A 146 34.86 18.87 23.79
C ALA A 146 34.65 17.44 24.40
N THR A 147 34.81 17.27 25.72
CA THR A 147 33.76 17.08 26.75
C THR A 147 32.90 15.82 26.58
N ALA A 148 33.22 14.80 27.38
CA ALA A 148 32.32 13.68 27.70
C ALA A 148 31.27 14.16 28.72
N THR A 149 30.01 13.91 28.43
CA THR A 149 28.88 14.04 29.37
C THR A 149 28.68 12.69 30.04
N GLU A 150 28.91 12.67 31.35
CA GLU A 150 28.36 11.70 32.31
C GLU A 150 26.87 12.02 32.49
N ASP A 151 25.99 11.03 32.28
CA ASP A 151 24.76 10.80 33.05
C ASP A 151 24.06 9.58 32.46
N ASP A 152 24.10 8.44 33.18
CA ASP A 152 23.11 7.34 33.17
C ASP A 152 23.64 6.10 33.94
N GLU A 153 24.21 6.25 35.15
CA GLU A 153 24.75 5.10 35.92
C GLU A 153 24.40 5.04 37.42
N ASP A 154 23.34 5.69 37.95
CA ASP A 154 23.14 5.70 39.42
C ASP A 154 21.70 5.57 39.96
N ASP A 155 20.85 4.71 39.37
CA ASP A 155 19.52 4.41 39.94
C ASP A 155 19.21 2.89 40.02
N ASN A 156 20.25 2.04 40.14
CA ASN A 156 20.03 0.60 40.38
C ASN A 156 21.04 -0.01 41.37
N ILE A 157 21.28 0.71 42.49
CA ILE A 157 21.84 0.09 43.69
C ILE A 157 20.68 -0.39 44.55
N ASP A 158 20.31 -1.66 44.39
CA ASP A 158 19.44 -2.36 45.33
C ASP A 158 20.25 -2.74 46.58
N LEU A 159 20.25 -1.82 47.54
CA LEU A 159 20.92 -1.96 48.84
C LEU A 159 20.09 -2.77 49.85
N PHE A 160 19.07 -3.53 49.40
CA PHE A 160 18.24 -4.41 50.25
C PHE A 160 18.15 -5.85 49.72
N GLY A 161 19.16 -6.31 48.98
CA GLY A 161 19.30 -7.70 48.55
C GLY A 161 19.73 -8.64 49.67
N SER A 162 18.77 -9.11 50.47
CA SER A 162 18.91 -10.33 51.26
C SER A 162 17.55 -10.98 51.47
N ASP A 163 17.03 -11.66 50.44
CA ASP A 163 16.36 -12.98 50.54
C ASP A 163 16.13 -13.56 49.12
N GLU A 164 16.68 -14.74 48.82
CA GLU A 164 16.89 -15.29 47.46
C GLU A 164 15.74 -16.16 46.90
N GLU A 165 14.58 -16.27 47.56
CA GLU A 165 13.52 -17.23 47.15
C GLU A 165 12.22 -16.62 46.59
N GLU A 166 12.05 -15.28 46.63
CA GLU A 166 10.81 -14.59 46.21
C GLU A 166 10.85 -14.03 44.77
N ASP A 167 11.85 -14.43 43.98
CA ASP A 167 12.28 -13.66 42.81
C ASP A 167 11.42 -13.81 41.54
N ARG A 168 10.62 -14.88 41.40
CA ARG A 168 9.78 -15.09 40.19
C ARG A 168 8.42 -14.41 40.26
N GLU A 169 7.87 -14.24 41.45
CA GLU A 169 6.59 -13.53 41.64
C GLU A 169 6.85 -12.03 41.82
N ALA A 170 7.92 -11.67 42.53
CA ALA A 170 8.37 -10.28 42.62
C ALA A 170 8.83 -9.74 41.26
N ALA A 171 9.47 -10.54 40.39
CA ALA A 171 9.78 -10.12 39.03
C ALA A 171 8.52 -9.86 38.19
N ARG A 172 7.48 -10.69 38.30
CA ARG A 172 6.20 -10.47 37.59
C ARG A 172 5.47 -9.25 38.12
N LEU A 173 5.48 -9.02 39.44
CA LEU A 173 4.88 -7.84 40.04
C LEU A 173 5.68 -6.56 39.75
N ARG A 174 7.01 -6.65 39.67
CA ARG A 174 7.88 -5.56 39.20
C ARG A 174 7.62 -5.24 37.73
N GLU A 175 7.48 -6.26 36.87
CA GLU A 175 7.15 -6.07 35.46
C GLU A 175 5.75 -5.47 35.29
N GLU A 176 4.75 -5.94 36.04
CA GLU A 176 3.41 -5.39 36.01
C GLU A 176 3.38 -3.94 36.52
N ARG A 177 4.14 -3.62 37.58
CA ARG A 177 4.32 -2.24 38.02
C ARG A 177 5.05 -1.42 36.98
N LEU A 178 6.09 -1.94 36.35
CA LEU A 178 6.88 -1.23 35.33
C LEU A 178 6.03 -0.95 34.08
N ARG A 179 5.16 -1.89 33.68
CA ARG A 179 4.14 -1.66 32.64
C ARG A 179 3.14 -0.60 33.07
N ARG A 180 2.61 -0.65 34.29
CA ARG A 180 1.72 0.40 34.82
C ARG A 180 2.42 1.76 34.95
N TYR A 181 3.72 1.80 35.23
CA TYR A 181 4.51 3.04 35.24
C TYR A 181 4.84 3.51 33.83
N ALA A 182 5.05 2.62 32.87
CA ALA A 182 5.21 2.94 31.45
C ALA A 182 3.89 3.48 30.87
N GLU A 183 2.76 2.88 31.19
CA GLU A 183 1.41 3.36 30.85
C GLU A 183 1.13 4.73 31.48
N LYS A 184 1.51 4.94 32.74
CA LYS A 184 1.38 6.25 33.42
C LYS A 184 2.37 7.30 32.93
N LYS A 185 3.56 6.89 32.46
CA LYS A 185 4.56 7.77 31.84
C LYS A 185 4.17 8.12 30.40
N ALA A 186 3.52 7.20 29.68
CA ALA A 186 2.88 7.41 28.38
C ALA A 186 1.56 8.19 28.48
N ALA A 187 0.92 8.21 29.65
CA ALA A 187 -0.22 9.08 29.95
C ALA A 187 0.18 10.54 30.22
N LYS A 188 1.48 10.87 30.22
CA LYS A 188 1.89 12.27 30.04
C LYS A 188 1.59 12.61 28.57
N PRO A 189 0.81 13.66 28.28
CA PRO A 189 0.47 14.02 26.92
C PRO A 189 1.74 14.52 26.20
N ALA A 190 2.49 13.60 25.61
CA ALA A 190 3.41 13.90 24.55
C ALA A 190 2.60 14.50 23.39
N LEU A 191 3.20 15.36 22.58
CA LEU A 191 2.58 15.81 21.34
C LEU A 191 2.42 14.59 20.43
N VAL A 192 1.28 13.91 20.52
CA VAL A 192 0.96 12.76 19.68
C VAL A 192 0.80 13.29 18.26
N ALA A 193 1.82 13.07 17.44
CA ALA A 193 1.73 13.30 16.02
C ALA A 193 0.70 12.33 15.46
N LYS A 194 -0.36 12.87 14.85
CA LYS A 194 -1.41 12.05 14.26
C LYS A 194 -1.26 12.12 12.75
N SER A 195 -1.53 11.02 12.08
CA SER A 195 -1.56 11.00 10.62
C SER A 195 -2.94 10.52 10.18
N SER A 196 -3.58 11.30 9.33
CA SER A 196 -4.78 10.91 8.61
C SER A 196 -4.38 10.30 7.27
N ILE A 197 -4.70 9.02 7.08
CA ILE A 197 -4.35 8.24 5.90
C ILE A 197 -5.63 7.88 5.17
N LEU A 198 -5.58 7.98 3.84
CA LEU A 198 -6.62 7.49 2.93
C LEU A 198 -6.09 6.23 2.26
N LEU A 199 -6.72 5.11 2.57
CA LEU A 199 -6.39 3.80 2.02
C LEU A 199 -7.42 3.44 0.94
N ASP A 200 -6.94 3.08 -0.25
CA ASP A 200 -7.72 2.53 -1.34
C ASP A 200 -7.58 1.01 -1.31
N VAL A 201 -8.66 0.31 -0.96
CA VAL A 201 -8.75 -1.15 -0.94
C VAL A 201 -9.45 -1.60 -2.23
N LYS A 202 -8.73 -2.37 -3.07
CA LYS A 202 -9.28 -2.93 -4.29
C LYS A 202 -9.75 -4.37 -4.03
N PRO A 203 -11.04 -4.70 -4.25
CA PRO A 203 -11.50 -6.08 -4.18
C PRO A 203 -11.07 -6.87 -5.43
N TRP A 204 -11.20 -8.20 -5.36
CA TRP A 204 -10.93 -9.08 -6.51
C TRP A 204 -11.95 -8.94 -7.64
N ASP A 205 -13.23 -8.75 -7.31
CA ASP A 205 -14.32 -8.69 -8.29
C ASP A 205 -15.56 -7.94 -7.79
N ASP A 206 -16.47 -7.58 -8.70
CA ASP A 206 -17.73 -6.91 -8.42
C ASP A 206 -18.77 -7.76 -7.65
N GLU A 207 -18.56 -9.08 -7.57
CA GLU A 207 -19.33 -9.98 -6.70
C GLU A 207 -18.91 -9.92 -5.22
N THR A 208 -17.78 -9.29 -4.87
CA THR A 208 -17.30 -9.24 -3.47
C THR A 208 -18.17 -8.28 -2.66
N ASP A 209 -18.70 -8.75 -1.52
CA ASP A 209 -19.56 -7.92 -0.66
C ASP A 209 -18.77 -6.77 -0.01
N MET A 210 -19.00 -5.56 -0.52
CA MET A 210 -18.34 -4.33 -0.08
C MET A 210 -18.63 -4.01 1.39
N ALA A 211 -19.78 -4.44 1.93
CA ALA A 211 -20.12 -4.22 3.33
C ALA A 211 -19.33 -5.14 4.26
N GLN A 212 -19.03 -6.36 3.82
CA GLN A 212 -18.18 -7.29 4.57
C GLN A 212 -16.73 -6.83 4.56
N LEU A 213 -16.23 -6.35 3.42
CA LEU A 213 -14.90 -5.75 3.30
C LEU A 213 -14.75 -4.59 4.29
N GLU A 214 -15.73 -3.69 4.33
CA GLU A 214 -15.73 -2.57 5.29
C GLU A 214 -15.83 -3.05 6.74
N ALA A 215 -16.66 -4.07 7.03
CA ALA A 215 -16.78 -4.62 8.37
C ALA A 215 -15.47 -5.28 8.85
N CYS A 216 -14.78 -6.03 7.98
CA CYS A 216 -13.48 -6.62 8.26
C CYS A 216 -12.44 -5.54 8.56
N VAL A 217 -12.34 -4.49 7.73
CA VAL A 217 -11.41 -3.38 7.96
C VAL A 217 -11.76 -2.64 9.26
N ARG A 218 -13.04 -2.35 9.52
CA ARG A 218 -13.47 -1.69 10.77
C ARG A 218 -13.32 -2.58 12.01
N SER A 219 -13.25 -3.90 11.87
CA SER A 219 -13.05 -4.83 12.98
C SER A 219 -11.63 -4.80 13.55
N ILE A 220 -10.66 -4.30 12.77
CA ILE A 220 -9.28 -4.10 13.21
C ILE A 220 -9.28 -2.99 14.27
N GLN A 221 -9.11 -3.39 15.53
CA GLN A 221 -8.96 -2.50 16.67
C GLN A 221 -7.50 -2.51 17.13
N LEU A 222 -6.81 -1.40 16.92
CA LEU A 222 -5.44 -1.16 17.39
C LEU A 222 -5.42 0.09 18.29
N ASP A 223 -4.59 0.10 19.32
CA ASP A 223 -4.46 1.24 20.23
C ASP A 223 -3.85 2.44 19.49
N GLY A 224 -4.62 3.51 19.31
CA GLY A 224 -4.23 4.67 18.51
C GLY A 224 -4.75 4.66 17.07
N LEU A 225 -5.50 3.64 16.65
CA LEU A 225 -6.17 3.58 15.35
C LEU A 225 -7.64 4.01 15.46
N THR A 226 -8.04 5.01 14.67
CA THR A 226 -9.44 5.43 14.55
C THR A 226 -9.88 5.35 13.10
N TRP A 227 -10.92 4.58 12.82
CA TRP A 227 -11.54 4.51 11.49
C TRP A 227 -12.45 5.71 11.25
N GLY A 228 -12.26 6.37 10.10
CA GLY A 228 -13.04 7.50 9.62
C GLY A 228 -14.14 7.10 8.64
N GLY A 229 -14.48 8.04 7.76
CA GLY A 229 -15.45 7.83 6.69
C GLY A 229 -14.91 6.92 5.60
N SER A 230 -15.77 6.06 5.05
CA SER A 230 -15.52 5.26 3.86
C SER A 230 -16.32 5.84 2.68
N LYS A 231 -15.77 5.77 1.47
CA LYS A 231 -16.45 6.08 0.22
C LYS A 231 -16.12 5.03 -0.84
N LEU A 232 -17.10 4.69 -1.65
CA LEU A 232 -16.92 3.80 -2.78
C LEU A 232 -16.63 4.65 -4.02
N VAL A 233 -15.51 4.37 -4.69
CA VAL A 233 -15.12 5.06 -5.92
C VAL A 233 -15.18 4.07 -7.08
N PRO A 234 -15.99 4.30 -8.12
CA PRO A 234 -16.04 3.41 -9.28
C PRO A 234 -14.75 3.51 -10.09
N VAL A 235 -14.14 2.38 -10.40
CA VAL A 235 -12.90 2.29 -11.22
C VAL A 235 -13.23 1.92 -12.67
N GLY A 236 -14.35 1.23 -12.89
CA GLY A 236 -14.84 0.81 -14.21
C GLY A 236 -15.25 -0.67 -14.20
N TYR A 237 -16.00 -1.10 -15.22
CA TYR A 237 -16.44 -2.49 -15.39
C TYR A 237 -17.21 -3.10 -14.19
N GLY A 238 -17.97 -2.30 -13.45
CA GLY A 238 -18.69 -2.76 -12.26
C GLY A 238 -17.85 -2.80 -10.98
N ILE A 239 -16.52 -2.70 -11.09
CA ILE A 239 -15.60 -2.76 -9.96
C ILE A 239 -15.52 -1.39 -9.27
N HIS A 240 -15.82 -1.38 -7.98
CA HIS A 240 -15.70 -0.24 -7.10
C HIS A 240 -14.54 -0.48 -6.13
N LYS A 241 -13.71 0.54 -5.91
CA LYS A 241 -12.71 0.51 -4.84
C LYS A 241 -13.26 1.16 -3.59
N LEU A 242 -12.93 0.58 -2.44
CA LEU A 242 -13.29 1.13 -1.14
C LEU A 242 -12.18 2.07 -0.70
N GLN A 243 -12.50 3.36 -0.59
CA GLN A 243 -11.58 4.36 -0.06
C GLN A 243 -11.98 4.68 1.38
N ILE A 244 -11.14 4.29 2.33
CA ILE A 244 -11.39 4.47 3.76
C ILE A 244 -10.37 5.42 4.37
N GLN A 245 -10.85 6.37 5.17
CA GLN A 245 -9.99 7.23 5.98
C GLN A 245 -9.69 6.54 7.31
N CYS A 246 -8.44 6.57 7.75
CA CYS A 246 -8.07 6.24 9.13
C CYS A 246 -7.22 7.37 9.73
N VAL A 247 -7.27 7.50 11.04
CA VAL A 247 -6.41 8.39 11.82
C VAL A 247 -5.59 7.52 12.74
N VAL A 248 -4.27 7.58 12.58
CA VAL A 248 -3.30 6.81 13.38
C VAL A 248 -2.48 7.75 14.25
N GLU A 249 -2.11 7.27 15.43
CA GLU A 249 -1.10 7.89 16.27
C GLU A 249 0.28 7.32 15.89
N ASP A 250 1.13 8.14 15.27
CA ASP A 250 2.42 7.71 14.68
C ASP A 250 3.34 7.01 15.70
N ASP A 251 3.26 7.40 16.96
CA ASP A 251 4.09 6.86 18.05
C ASP A 251 3.69 5.43 18.47
N LYS A 252 2.48 4.98 18.13
CA LYS A 252 1.93 3.69 18.57
C LYS A 252 1.60 2.74 17.44
N VAL A 253 1.12 3.29 16.32
CA VAL A 253 0.63 2.49 15.20
C VAL A 253 1.40 2.89 13.94
N GLY A 254 2.33 2.02 13.54
CA GLY A 254 3.01 2.15 12.26
C GLY A 254 2.07 1.88 11.09
N THR A 255 2.24 2.60 9.99
CA THR A 255 1.48 2.39 8.76
C THR A 255 1.67 0.98 8.20
N ASP A 256 2.86 0.42 8.36
CA ASP A 256 3.19 -0.93 7.93
C ASP A 256 2.32 -1.99 8.63
N LEU A 257 2.04 -1.81 9.92
CA LEU A 257 1.19 -2.74 10.69
C LEU A 257 -0.27 -2.74 10.17
N LEU A 258 -0.78 -1.56 9.78
CA LEU A 258 -2.10 -1.48 9.15
C LEU A 258 -2.10 -2.17 7.79
N GLU A 259 -1.09 -1.93 6.97
CA GLU A 259 -0.99 -2.56 5.66
C GLU A 259 -0.91 -4.08 5.80
N GLU A 260 -0.13 -4.59 6.74
CA GLU A 260 -0.06 -6.02 7.04
C GLU A 260 -1.41 -6.59 7.51
N GLU A 261 -2.12 -5.91 8.39
CA GLU A 261 -3.41 -6.42 8.90
C GLU A 261 -4.50 -6.39 7.84
N ILE A 262 -4.50 -5.38 6.96
CA ILE A 262 -5.47 -5.28 5.86
C ILE A 262 -5.11 -6.28 4.75
N THR A 263 -3.82 -6.46 4.44
CA THR A 263 -3.37 -7.41 3.41
C THR A 263 -3.55 -8.87 3.83
N LYS A 264 -3.59 -9.19 5.14
CA LYS A 264 -3.99 -10.53 5.61
C LYS A 264 -5.37 -10.97 5.13
N PHE A 265 -6.27 -10.03 4.82
CA PHE A 265 -7.58 -10.35 4.26
C PHE A 265 -7.51 -10.58 2.74
N GLU A 266 -6.54 -11.39 2.28
CA GLU A 266 -6.28 -11.70 0.87
C GLU A 266 -7.49 -12.32 0.14
N GLU A 267 -8.41 -12.95 0.88
CA GLU A 267 -9.63 -13.54 0.31
C GLU A 267 -10.59 -12.49 -0.28
N HIS A 268 -10.56 -11.25 0.23
CA HIS A 268 -11.47 -10.18 -0.18
C HIS A 268 -10.73 -8.99 -0.79
N VAL A 269 -9.45 -8.81 -0.46
CA VAL A 269 -8.60 -7.70 -0.90
C VAL A 269 -7.60 -8.22 -1.94
N GLN A 270 -7.61 -7.62 -3.13
CA GLN A 270 -6.58 -7.83 -4.15
C GLN A 270 -5.31 -7.03 -3.82
N SER A 271 -5.48 -5.76 -3.49
CA SER A 271 -4.36 -4.87 -3.13
C SER A 271 -4.84 -3.71 -2.26
N VAL A 272 -3.90 -3.16 -1.48
CA VAL A 272 -4.07 -1.94 -0.69
C VAL A 272 -3.11 -0.89 -1.25
N ASP A 273 -3.63 0.31 -1.51
CA ASP A 273 -2.84 1.46 -1.95
C ASP A 273 -3.04 2.64 -1.00
N ILE A 274 -1.98 3.38 -0.68
CA ILE A 274 -2.10 4.67 0.01
C ILE A 274 -2.50 5.73 -1.03
N ALA A 275 -3.75 6.19 -0.96
CA ALA A 275 -4.25 7.26 -1.82
C ALA A 275 -3.77 8.64 -1.39
N ALA A 276 -3.71 8.88 -0.08
CA ALA A 276 -3.16 10.12 0.47
C ALA A 276 -2.70 9.94 1.92
N PHE A 277 -1.69 10.72 2.29
CA PHE A 277 -1.16 10.76 3.65
C PHE A 277 -1.09 12.23 4.10
N ASN A 278 -1.83 12.56 5.16
CA ASN A 278 -1.89 13.91 5.74
C ASN A 278 -1.47 13.86 7.20
N LYS A 279 -0.44 14.61 7.59
CA LYS A 279 -0.05 14.76 8.99
C LYS A 279 -0.91 15.83 9.68
N ILE A 280 -1.44 15.52 10.86
CA ILE A 280 -2.35 16.36 11.66
C ILE A 280 -1.88 16.54 13.11
#